data_AF-A0A095A1X0-F1
#
_entry.id   AF-A0A095A1X0-F1
#
_cell.length_a   1.000
_cell.length_b   1.000
_cell.length_c   1.000
_cell.angle_alpha   90.00
_cell.angle_beta   90.00
_cell.angle_gamma   90.00
#
_symmetry.space_group_name_H-M   'P 1'
#
loop_
_entity.id
_entity.type
_entity.pdbx_description
1 polymer ?
#
loop_
_entity_poly.entity_id
_entity_poly.type
_entity_poly.pdbx_seq_one_letter_code
_entity_poly.pdbx_strand_id
1 'polypeptide(L)'
;MLIKGLNIYRFLKPVGIRHVVTLTKKYPRKVPSILLAEGILPKLTADDIVYEEVNIETNESSCINVLLTHNVPGLGSVGTVTPVHRNKFWRYLYIKGLAELPTEERINEMKLKQTGRPTVLCGESYVLQQRLSNMTLYIPMNPSREWTLNKTHVKVALRRYGFAIKEHYITLPKEEITSKNSTSSFKISVYIDDIVNVVVPCSIFLYQKLDKGMCTQPPTNVFRKIKIEDWTADFSETDILVSI
;
A
#
# COMPACT_ATOMS: atom_id res chain seq x y z
N MET A 1 21.26 2.37 -0.94
CA MET A 1 21.35 3.68 -1.62
C MET A 1 20.19 4.51 -1.10
N LEU A 2 20.47 5.54 -0.31
CA LEU A 2 19.48 6.33 0.43
C LEU A 2 18.69 7.22 -0.52
N ILE A 3 17.48 6.79 -0.89
CA ILE A 3 16.49 7.65 -1.53
C ILE A 3 15.53 8.07 -0.43
N LYS A 4 15.57 9.37 -0.12
CA LYS A 4 14.71 10.04 0.86
C LYS A 4 13.26 9.59 0.65
N GLY A 5 12.66 9.07 1.71
CA GLY A 5 11.30 8.53 1.71
C GLY A 5 10.31 9.53 1.11
N LEU A 6 9.83 9.23 -0.09
CA LEU A 6 8.65 9.88 -0.62
C LEU A 6 7.49 9.43 0.27
N ASN A 7 6.96 10.37 1.06
CA ASN A 7 5.72 10.23 1.79
C ASN A 7 4.58 9.86 0.83
N ILE A 8 4.31 8.55 0.71
CA ILE A 8 3.24 7.97 -0.12
C ILE A 8 1.85 8.42 0.41
N TYR A 9 1.79 8.96 1.63
CA TYR A 9 0.59 9.43 2.31
C TYR A 9 -0.01 10.73 1.72
N ARG A 10 0.65 11.41 0.77
CA ARG A 10 0.20 12.72 0.26
C ARG A 10 -1.04 12.68 -0.64
N PHE A 11 -1.57 11.51 -0.97
CA PHE A 11 -2.66 11.35 -1.96
C PHE A 11 -4.00 10.83 -1.42
N LEU A 12 -4.12 10.62 -0.11
CA LEU A 12 -5.40 10.21 0.48
C LEU A 12 -6.22 11.47 0.83
N LYS A 13 -7.07 11.92 -0.09
CA LYS A 13 -8.11 12.92 0.25
C LYS A 13 -9.17 12.25 1.13
N PRO A 14 -9.46 12.78 2.32
CA PRO A 14 -10.51 12.22 3.18
C PRO A 14 -11.88 12.36 2.49
N VAL A 15 -12.54 11.23 2.26
CA VAL A 15 -13.93 11.18 1.79
C VAL A 15 -14.84 11.17 3.02
N GLY A 16 -15.63 12.23 3.19
CA GLY A 16 -16.70 12.29 4.20
C GLY A 16 -16.30 12.95 5.52
N ILE A 17 -15.75 14.16 5.50
CA ILE A 17 -15.63 14.97 6.72
C ILE A 17 -17.02 15.50 7.05
N ARG A 18 -17.60 15.08 8.19
CA ARG A 18 -18.68 15.86 8.81
C ARG A 18 -18.02 17.14 9.30
N HIS A 19 -18.38 18.28 8.71
CA HIS A 19 -17.86 19.57 9.16
C HIS A 19 -18.39 19.86 10.56
N VAL A 20 -17.56 19.64 11.56
CA VAL A 20 -17.82 20.07 12.93
C VAL A 20 -17.35 21.52 13.00
N VAL A 21 -18.31 22.43 13.07
CA VAL A 21 -18.05 23.85 13.25
C VAL A 21 -18.16 24.15 14.73
N THR A 22 -17.06 24.58 15.35
CA THR A 22 -17.10 25.04 16.73
C THR A 22 -17.50 26.50 16.76
N LEU A 23 -18.62 26.76 17.42
CA LEU A 23 -19.21 28.09 17.56
C LEU A 23 -18.95 28.61 18.96
N THR A 24 -18.56 29.88 19.06
CA THR A 24 -18.51 30.60 20.33
C THR A 24 -19.57 31.68 20.35
N LYS A 25 -20.11 32.00 21.53
CA LYS A 25 -21.09 33.10 21.63
C LYS A 25 -20.40 34.41 21.29
N LYS A 26 -20.98 35.17 20.36
CA LYS A 26 -20.47 36.49 19.97
C LYS A 26 -20.60 37.49 21.13
N TYR A 27 -21.72 37.43 21.84
CA TYR A 27 -21.99 38.29 22.99
C TYR A 27 -21.84 37.48 24.27
N PRO A 28 -20.88 37.84 25.16
CA PRO A 28 -20.74 37.18 26.44
C PRO A 28 -21.99 37.44 27.29
N ARG A 29 -22.44 36.42 28.03
CA ARG A 29 -23.53 36.61 28.98
C ARG A 29 -23.13 37.69 29.97
N LYS A 30 -24.00 38.69 30.14
CA LYS A 30 -23.87 39.65 31.24
C LYS A 30 -23.89 38.82 32.54
N VAL A 31 -22.82 38.98 33.32
CA VAL A 31 -22.42 38.37 34.61
C VAL A 31 -23.60 37.89 35.48
N PRO A 32 -23.42 36.80 36.25
CA PRO A 32 -24.38 35.70 36.28
C PRO A 32 -25.79 36.18 36.56
N SER A 33 -26.76 35.72 35.77
CA SER A 33 -28.15 35.85 36.18
C SER A 33 -28.28 35.16 37.54
N ILE A 34 -28.74 35.87 38.57
CA ILE A 34 -29.05 35.34 39.91
C ILE A 34 -29.84 34.03 39.79
N LEU A 35 -30.73 33.95 38.81
CA LEU A 35 -31.47 32.76 38.39
C LEU A 35 -30.57 31.53 38.16
N LEU A 36 -29.44 31.67 37.46
CA LEU A 36 -28.50 30.58 37.19
C LEU A 36 -27.80 30.10 38.47
N ALA A 37 -27.52 31.01 39.41
CA ALA A 37 -26.97 30.66 40.72
C ALA A 37 -28.01 29.94 41.61
N GLU A 38 -29.30 30.24 41.40
CA GLU A 38 -30.45 29.55 42.01
C GLU A 38 -30.84 28.25 41.28
N GLY A 39 -30.09 27.85 40.24
CA GLY A 39 -30.35 26.65 39.44
C GLY A 39 -31.49 26.79 38.42
N ILE A 40 -32.05 28.00 38.27
CA ILE A 40 -33.10 28.33 37.31
C ILE A 40 -32.45 28.75 35.99
N LEU A 41 -32.78 28.03 34.91
CA LEU A 41 -32.29 28.35 33.57
C LEU A 41 -32.97 29.63 33.05
N PRO A 42 -32.23 30.73 32.82
CA PRO A 42 -32.79 31.95 32.28
C PRO A 42 -33.25 31.73 30.82
N LYS A 43 -34.33 32.42 30.43
CA LYS A 43 -34.77 32.45 29.03
C LYS A 43 -33.67 33.06 28.15
N LEU A 44 -33.41 32.42 27.02
CA LEU A 44 -32.41 32.90 26.05
C LEU A 44 -32.90 34.20 25.40
N THR A 45 -32.03 35.20 25.34
CA THR A 45 -32.27 36.46 24.63
C THR A 45 -31.84 36.37 23.17
N ALA A 46 -32.23 37.33 22.33
CA ALA A 46 -31.78 37.38 20.93
C ALA A 46 -30.25 37.42 20.82
N ASP A 47 -29.59 38.19 21.70
CA ASP A 47 -28.13 38.30 21.76
C ASP A 47 -27.46 36.96 22.14
N ASP A 48 -28.12 36.15 22.97
CA ASP A 48 -27.62 34.83 23.37
C ASP A 48 -27.63 33.79 22.24
N ILE A 49 -28.35 34.05 21.15
CA ILE A 49 -28.51 33.15 20.00
C ILE A 49 -27.46 33.46 18.91
N VAL A 50 -26.73 34.57 19.02
CA VAL A 50 -25.72 34.97 18.03
C VAL A 50 -24.38 34.29 18.33
N TYR A 51 -23.89 33.53 17.36
CA TYR A 51 -22.61 32.81 17.44
C TYR A 51 -21.62 33.31 16.38
N GLU A 52 -20.35 33.12 16.68
CA GLU A 52 -19.22 33.35 15.79
C GLU A 52 -18.43 32.06 15.63
N GLU A 53 -18.02 31.77 14.39
CA GLU A 53 -17.25 30.59 14.05
C GLU A 53 -15.81 30.74 14.55
N VAL A 54 -15.37 29.79 15.37
CA VAL A 54 -13.96 29.68 15.71
C VAL A 54 -13.31 28.85 14.63
N ASN A 55 -12.38 29.46 13.90
CA ASN A 55 -11.50 28.76 12.98
C ASN A 55 -10.56 27.85 13.77
N ILE A 56 -11.05 26.68 14.17
CA ILE A 56 -10.20 25.62 14.70
C ILE A 56 -9.61 24.94 13.47
N GLU A 57 -8.31 25.13 13.26
CA GLU A 57 -7.58 24.32 12.30
C GLU A 57 -7.80 22.85 12.65
N THR A 58 -8.59 22.16 11.84
CA THR A 58 -8.91 20.74 12.02
C THR A 58 -7.69 19.94 11.58
N ASN A 59 -6.64 19.97 12.40
CA ASN A 59 -5.40 19.22 12.23
C ASN A 59 -5.57 17.75 12.65
N GLU A 60 -6.76 17.17 12.45
CA GLU A 60 -6.95 15.74 12.66
C GLU A 60 -6.20 14.99 11.55
N SER A 61 -5.13 14.32 11.95
CA SER A 61 -4.37 13.45 11.06
C SER A 61 -5.28 12.33 10.55
N SER A 62 -5.38 12.18 9.24
CA SER A 62 -6.16 11.10 8.62
C SER A 62 -5.63 9.70 8.96
N CYS A 63 -4.41 9.61 9.51
CA CYS A 63 -3.74 8.39 9.90
C CYS A 63 -3.70 8.22 11.42
N ILE A 64 -3.92 6.99 11.87
CA ILE A 64 -3.83 6.54 13.26
C ILE A 64 -2.75 5.47 13.36
N ASN A 65 -1.99 5.47 14.45
CA ASN A 65 -1.03 4.40 14.74
C ASN A 65 -1.78 3.19 15.27
N VAL A 66 -1.51 2.02 14.70
CA VAL A 66 -2.19 0.77 15.06
C VAL A 66 -1.15 -0.31 15.34
N LEU A 67 -1.47 -1.19 16.29
CA LEU A 67 -0.66 -2.35 16.62
C LEU A 67 -1.20 -3.57 15.88
N LEU A 68 -0.39 -4.21 15.05
CA LEU A 68 -0.83 -5.41 14.34
C LEU A 68 -0.84 -6.63 15.27
N THR A 69 -1.97 -7.33 15.33
CA THR A 69 -2.09 -8.61 16.05
C THR A 69 -1.74 -9.79 15.16
N HIS A 70 -1.91 -9.63 13.85
CA HIS A 70 -1.69 -10.64 12.83
C HIS A 70 -0.69 -10.16 11.78
N ASN A 71 -0.10 -11.09 11.04
CA ASN A 71 0.75 -10.79 9.90
C ASN A 71 -0.11 -10.25 8.74
N VAL A 72 0.11 -9.01 8.32
CA VAL A 72 -0.67 -8.37 7.24
C VAL A 72 0.25 -7.95 6.09
N PRO A 73 0.08 -8.51 4.87
CA PRO A 73 0.88 -8.13 3.70
C PRO A 73 0.86 -6.64 3.42
N GLY A 74 2.05 -6.06 3.22
CA GLY A 74 2.24 -4.62 3.01
C GLY A 74 2.34 -3.79 4.30
N LEU A 75 1.75 -4.24 5.41
CA LEU A 75 1.58 -3.47 6.67
C LEU A 75 2.70 -3.79 7.66
N GLY A 76 3.00 -5.08 7.79
CA GLY A 76 3.99 -5.58 8.74
C GLY A 76 3.63 -6.94 9.31
N SER A 77 4.57 -7.46 10.10
CA SER A 77 4.38 -8.67 10.87
C SER A 77 3.63 -8.40 12.18
N VAL A 78 3.24 -9.47 12.87
CA VAL A 78 2.66 -9.41 14.21
C VAL A 78 3.49 -8.52 15.14
N GLY A 79 2.81 -7.65 15.88
CA GLY A 79 3.35 -6.74 16.90
C GLY A 79 4.00 -5.45 16.37
N THR A 80 4.03 -5.22 15.05
CA THR A 80 4.56 -3.97 14.52
C THR A 80 3.55 -2.85 14.69
N VAL A 81 4.02 -1.65 15.06
CA VAL A 81 3.20 -0.44 15.10
C VAL A 81 3.35 0.30 13.77
N THR A 82 2.24 0.47 13.06
CA THR A 82 2.24 1.06 11.72
C THR A 82 1.16 2.15 11.61
N PRO A 83 1.44 3.30 10.96
CA PRO A 83 0.42 4.31 10.69
C PRO A 83 -0.52 3.85 9.56
N VAL A 84 -1.84 3.89 9.81
CA VAL A 84 -2.88 3.48 8.85
C VAL A 84 -3.97 4.55 8.78
N HIS A 85 -4.61 4.70 7.62
CA HIS A 85 -5.75 5.60 7.49
C HIS A 85 -6.91 5.20 8.43
N ARG A 86 -7.48 6.16 9.15
CA ARG A 86 -8.53 5.96 10.18
C ARG A 86 -9.71 5.13 9.67
N ASN A 87 -10.22 5.43 8.46
CA ASN A 87 -11.34 4.68 7.87
C ASN A 87 -10.99 3.20 7.62
N LYS A 88 -9.75 2.89 7.22
CA LYS A 88 -9.32 1.50 6.96
C LYS A 88 -9.18 0.72 8.26
N PHE A 89 -8.70 1.37 9.33
CA PHE A 89 -8.62 0.75 10.64
C PHE A 89 -10.01 0.34 11.16
N TRP A 90 -10.93 1.30 11.29
CA TRP A 90 -12.24 1.04 11.88
C TRP A 90 -13.12 0.12 11.03
N ARG A 91 -13.08 0.26 9.70
CA ARG A 91 -13.93 -0.52 8.80
C ARG A 91 -13.43 -1.95 8.59
N TYR A 92 -12.15 -2.22 8.81
CA TYR A 92 -11.55 -3.50 8.42
C TYR A 92 -10.65 -4.10 9.48
N LEU A 93 -9.53 -3.45 9.80
CA LEU A 93 -8.50 -4.06 10.65
C LEU A 93 -9.02 -4.35 12.06
N TYR A 94 -9.81 -3.43 12.61
CA TYR A 94 -10.39 -3.56 13.94
C TYR A 94 -11.47 -4.66 13.97
N ILE A 95 -12.40 -4.64 13.01
CA ILE A 95 -13.50 -5.62 12.95
C ILE A 95 -12.98 -7.04 12.74
N LYS A 96 -11.97 -7.23 11.88
CA LYS A 96 -11.34 -8.54 11.68
C LYS A 96 -10.37 -8.94 12.80
N GLY A 97 -10.13 -8.08 13.79
CA GLY A 97 -9.16 -8.32 14.85
C GLY A 97 -7.71 -8.46 14.34
N LEU A 98 -7.39 -7.86 13.18
CA LEU A 98 -6.05 -7.87 12.57
C LEU A 98 -5.14 -6.77 13.15
N ALA A 99 -5.73 -5.72 13.71
CA ALA A 99 -5.01 -4.69 14.44
C ALA A 99 -5.84 -4.18 15.62
N GLU A 100 -5.12 -3.77 16.66
CA GLU A 100 -5.65 -3.16 17.88
C GLU A 100 -5.12 -1.74 18.03
N LEU A 101 -5.75 -0.95 18.91
CA LEU A 101 -5.20 0.33 19.30
C LEU A 101 -3.93 0.10 20.15
N PRO A 102 -2.87 0.91 19.96
CA PRO A 102 -1.62 0.73 20.66
C PRO A 102 -1.75 1.20 22.11
N THR A 103 -1.87 0.25 23.04
CA THR A 103 -1.71 0.48 24.49
C THR A 103 -0.32 0.03 24.92
N GLU A 104 0.31 0.73 25.88
CA GLU A 104 1.68 0.40 26.34
C GLU A 104 1.81 -1.04 26.82
N GLU A 105 0.84 -1.53 27.61
CA GLU A 105 0.76 -2.92 28.08
C GLU A 105 0.78 -3.90 26.92
N ARG A 106 -0.09 -3.66 25.93
CA ARG A 106 -0.26 -4.53 24.77
C ARG A 106 0.97 -4.54 23.87
N ILE A 107 1.62 -3.40 23.69
CA ILE A 107 2.87 -3.31 22.93
C ILE A 107 3.95 -4.19 23.59
N ASN A 108 4.05 -4.16 24.92
CA ASN A 108 5.04 -4.95 25.64
C ASN A 108 4.75 -6.46 25.53
N GLU A 109 3.48 -6.87 25.68
CA GLU A 109 3.06 -8.26 25.47
C GLU A 109 3.41 -8.76 24.05
N MET A 110 3.15 -7.93 23.04
CA MET A 110 3.37 -8.30 21.64
C MET A 110 4.86 -8.33 21.29
N LYS A 111 5.68 -7.46 21.88
CA LYS A 111 7.15 -7.52 21.75
C LYS A 111 7.72 -8.82 22.29
N LEU A 112 7.20 -9.33 23.41
CA LEU A 112 7.62 -10.64 23.95
C LEU A 112 7.26 -11.80 23.01
N LYS A 113 6.15 -11.67 22.28
CA LYS A 113 5.70 -12.67 21.29
C LYS A 113 6.44 -12.55 19.95
N GLN A 114 7.08 -11.43 19.66
CA GLN A 114 7.92 -11.24 18.47
C GLN A 114 9.25 -11.97 18.62
N THR A 115 9.23 -13.29 18.50
CA THR A 115 10.45 -14.11 18.46
C THR A 115 10.54 -14.81 17.11
N GLY A 116 11.09 -14.12 16.10
CA GLY A 116 11.28 -14.71 14.79
C GLY A 116 11.66 -13.73 13.67
N ARG A 117 12.00 -14.30 12.51
CA ARG A 117 12.16 -13.55 11.25
C ARG A 117 10.77 -13.11 10.74
N PRO A 118 10.67 -11.96 10.03
CA PRO A 118 9.41 -11.53 9.47
C PRO A 118 8.86 -12.58 8.50
N THR A 119 7.61 -12.99 8.70
CA THR A 119 6.94 -13.99 7.85
C THR A 119 6.31 -13.36 6.61
N VAL A 120 6.22 -12.04 6.54
CA VAL A 120 5.45 -11.32 5.52
C VAL A 120 6.23 -10.12 4.99
N LEU A 121 6.10 -9.87 3.69
CA LEU A 121 6.69 -8.73 3.01
C LEU A 121 5.95 -7.43 3.38
N CYS A 122 6.73 -6.39 3.69
CA CYS A 122 6.23 -5.05 3.96
C CYS A 122 7.01 -4.00 3.16
N GLY A 123 6.46 -2.78 3.05
CA GLY A 123 7.14 -1.66 2.41
C GLY A 123 7.55 -1.92 0.95
N GLU A 124 8.81 -1.67 0.62
CA GLU A 124 9.33 -1.77 -0.75
C GLU A 124 9.28 -3.19 -1.32
N SER A 125 9.54 -4.21 -0.50
CA SER A 125 9.52 -5.61 -0.94
C SER A 125 8.10 -6.06 -1.32
N TYR A 126 7.08 -5.56 -0.61
CA TYR A 126 5.69 -5.80 -0.97
C TYR A 126 5.31 -5.09 -2.27
N VAL A 127 5.75 -3.84 -2.46
CA VAL A 127 5.56 -3.12 -3.73
C VAL A 127 6.21 -3.89 -4.88
N LEU A 128 7.44 -4.37 -4.69
CA LEU A 128 8.15 -5.18 -5.67
C LEU A 128 7.38 -6.45 -6.04
N GLN A 129 6.88 -7.19 -5.05
CA GLN A 129 6.03 -8.37 -5.27
C GLN A 129 4.83 -8.02 -6.16
N GLN A 130 4.11 -6.95 -5.83
CA GLN A 130 2.93 -6.51 -6.58
C GLN A 130 3.26 -6.00 -7.99
N ARG A 131 4.45 -5.43 -8.19
CA ARG A 131 4.89 -5.04 -9.53
C ARG A 131 5.18 -6.26 -10.39
N LEU A 132 5.88 -7.24 -9.83
CA LEU A 132 6.29 -8.45 -10.52
C LEU A 132 5.09 -9.34 -10.87
N SER A 133 4.10 -9.45 -9.98
CA SER A 133 2.88 -10.24 -10.23
C SER A 133 2.01 -9.67 -11.36
N ASN A 134 1.94 -8.34 -11.47
CA ASN A 134 1.09 -7.65 -12.43
C ASN A 134 1.76 -7.39 -13.79
N MET A 135 3.02 -7.81 -13.95
CA MET A 135 3.84 -7.49 -15.12
C MET A 135 4.07 -8.72 -16.00
N THR A 136 4.13 -8.50 -17.31
CA THR A 136 4.72 -9.44 -18.26
C THR A 136 6.14 -8.99 -18.62
N LEU A 137 7.14 -9.84 -18.34
CA LEU A 137 8.54 -9.53 -18.63
C LEU A 137 8.86 -9.87 -20.08
N TYR A 138 9.19 -8.85 -20.87
CA TYR A 138 9.71 -9.02 -22.22
C TYR A 138 11.23 -9.12 -22.19
N ILE A 139 11.75 -10.28 -22.60
CA ILE A 139 13.18 -10.52 -22.62
C ILE A 139 13.71 -10.23 -24.04
N PRO A 140 14.52 -9.17 -24.21
CA PRO A 140 15.06 -8.78 -25.50
C PRO A 140 16.13 -9.76 -25.98
N MET A 141 15.93 -10.39 -27.13
CA MET A 141 16.89 -11.32 -27.74
C MET A 141 17.19 -10.95 -29.20
N ASN A 142 18.37 -11.33 -29.67
CA ASN A 142 18.77 -11.14 -31.07
C ASN A 142 18.31 -12.35 -31.91
N PRO A 143 17.52 -12.17 -32.98
CA PRO A 143 17.10 -13.27 -33.83
C PRO A 143 18.23 -13.85 -34.70
N SER A 144 19.29 -13.09 -34.98
CA SER A 144 20.35 -13.52 -35.90
C SER A 144 21.36 -14.49 -35.30
N ARG A 145 21.36 -14.70 -33.98
CA ARG A 145 22.29 -15.58 -33.28
C ARG A 145 21.51 -16.60 -32.47
N GLU A 146 22.00 -17.84 -32.44
CA GLU A 146 21.47 -18.84 -31.51
C GLU A 146 21.74 -18.42 -30.06
N TRP A 147 20.71 -18.44 -29.23
CA TRP A 147 20.79 -18.09 -27.82
C TRP A 147 20.03 -19.13 -27.01
N THR A 148 20.50 -19.35 -25.78
CA THR A 148 19.84 -20.11 -24.73
C THR A 148 19.53 -19.16 -23.57
N LEU A 149 18.35 -19.33 -22.96
CA LEU A 149 17.93 -18.44 -21.89
C LEU A 149 18.72 -18.69 -20.61
N ASN A 150 19.54 -17.70 -20.22
CA ASN A 150 20.30 -17.71 -18.97
C ASN A 150 19.72 -16.75 -17.94
N LYS A 151 20.07 -16.94 -16.66
CA LYS A 151 19.69 -16.04 -15.56
C LYS A 151 20.17 -14.60 -15.78
N THR A 152 21.30 -14.43 -16.45
CA THR A 152 21.87 -13.13 -16.82
C THR A 152 20.96 -12.36 -17.77
N HIS A 153 20.34 -13.03 -18.73
CA HIS A 153 19.38 -12.43 -19.66
C HIS A 153 18.14 -11.88 -18.92
N VAL A 154 17.61 -12.68 -17.99
CA VAL A 154 16.48 -12.28 -17.14
C VAL A 154 16.84 -11.09 -16.25
N LYS A 155 18.01 -11.10 -15.63
CA LYS A 155 18.53 -10.00 -14.81
C LYS A 155 18.65 -8.69 -15.60
N VAL A 156 19.19 -8.74 -16.81
CA VAL A 156 19.33 -7.54 -17.66
C VAL A 156 17.94 -7.04 -18.06
N ALA A 157 17.01 -7.92 -18.40
CA ALA A 157 15.63 -7.54 -18.68
C ALA A 157 14.98 -6.86 -17.48
N LEU A 158 15.02 -7.46 -16.29
CA LEU A 158 14.48 -6.88 -15.06
C LEU A 158 15.08 -5.51 -14.74
N ARG A 159 16.39 -5.33 -14.96
CA ARG A 159 17.08 -4.04 -14.77
C ARG A 159 16.52 -2.95 -15.68
N ARG A 160 16.15 -3.26 -16.92
CA ARG A 160 15.55 -2.30 -17.85
C ARG A 160 14.18 -1.81 -17.38
N TYR A 161 13.43 -2.66 -16.68
CA TYR A 161 12.16 -2.33 -16.05
C TYR A 161 12.32 -1.63 -14.69
N GLY A 162 13.56 -1.36 -14.25
CA GLY A 162 13.86 -0.65 -13.02
C GLY A 162 14.06 -1.54 -11.79
N PHE A 163 14.15 -2.86 -11.95
CA PHE A 163 14.36 -3.81 -10.84
C PHE A 163 15.81 -4.29 -10.79
N ALA A 164 16.48 -4.06 -9.66
CA ALA A 164 17.85 -4.54 -9.43
C ALA A 164 17.84 -5.84 -8.62
N ILE A 165 17.73 -6.99 -9.31
CA ILE A 165 17.68 -8.33 -8.68
C ILE A 165 18.98 -9.09 -8.96
N LYS A 166 19.48 -9.84 -7.97
CA LYS A 166 20.66 -10.72 -8.09
C LYS A 166 20.27 -12.10 -8.64
N GLU A 167 21.22 -12.79 -9.26
CA GLU A 167 20.95 -14.02 -10.03
C GLU A 167 20.53 -15.22 -9.17
N HIS A 168 20.97 -15.27 -7.92
CA HIS A 168 20.63 -16.35 -7.00
C HIS A 168 19.15 -16.36 -6.60
N TYR A 169 18.48 -15.21 -6.69
CA TYR A 169 17.05 -15.09 -6.45
C TYR A 169 16.19 -15.48 -7.65
N ILE A 170 16.78 -15.79 -8.80
CA ILE A 170 16.06 -16.10 -10.04
C ILE A 170 16.12 -17.61 -10.30
N THR A 171 14.96 -18.23 -10.49
CA THR A 171 14.82 -19.63 -10.86
C THR A 171 14.19 -19.75 -12.24
N LEU A 172 14.90 -20.43 -13.14
CA LEU A 172 14.46 -20.64 -14.52
C LEU A 172 13.48 -21.82 -14.60
N PRO A 173 12.62 -21.87 -15.63
CA PRO A 173 11.83 -23.06 -15.92
C PRO A 173 12.73 -24.27 -16.20
N LYS A 174 12.19 -25.47 -15.98
CA LYS A 174 12.90 -26.75 -16.24
C LYS A 174 13.16 -26.98 -17.73
N GLU A 175 12.36 -26.37 -18.59
CA GLU A 175 12.49 -26.47 -20.04
C GLU A 175 13.47 -25.41 -20.55
N GLU A 176 14.47 -25.86 -21.31
CA GLU A 176 15.45 -24.98 -21.92
C GLU A 176 14.85 -24.20 -23.09
N ILE A 177 14.81 -22.88 -22.95
CA ILE A 177 14.25 -22.00 -23.97
C ILE A 177 15.36 -21.56 -24.91
N THR A 178 15.24 -21.98 -26.16
CA THR A 178 16.20 -21.74 -27.24
C THR A 178 15.54 -20.92 -28.35
N SER A 179 16.34 -20.37 -29.27
CA SER A 179 15.88 -19.59 -30.43
C SER A 179 14.75 -20.22 -31.24
N LYS A 180 14.66 -21.55 -31.30
CA LYS A 180 13.62 -22.29 -32.04
C LYS A 180 12.25 -22.32 -31.35
N ASN A 181 12.20 -22.12 -30.02
CA ASN A 181 10.97 -22.14 -29.22
C ASN A 181 10.64 -20.73 -28.68
N SER A 182 10.95 -19.68 -29.45
CA SER A 182 10.89 -18.30 -28.95
C SER A 182 9.49 -17.71 -28.83
N THR A 183 8.49 -18.34 -29.44
CA THR A 183 7.12 -17.79 -29.53
C THR A 183 6.28 -18.12 -28.29
N SER A 184 6.69 -19.11 -27.49
CA SER A 184 5.94 -19.54 -26.31
C SER A 184 6.16 -18.60 -25.12
N SER A 185 5.08 -18.32 -24.39
CA SER A 185 5.16 -17.64 -23.10
C SER A 185 5.54 -18.65 -22.03
N PHE A 186 6.39 -18.24 -21.09
CA PHE A 186 6.89 -19.10 -20.03
C PHE A 186 6.90 -18.37 -18.69
N LYS A 187 7.11 -19.11 -17.59
CA LYS A 187 7.01 -18.57 -16.24
C LYS A 187 8.37 -18.68 -15.54
N ILE A 188 8.80 -17.58 -14.93
CA ILE A 188 10.03 -17.51 -14.13
C ILE A 188 9.63 -17.28 -12.67
N SER A 189 10.29 -17.96 -11.74
CA SER A 189 10.14 -17.73 -10.30
C SER A 189 11.22 -16.78 -9.79
N VAL A 190 10.80 -15.71 -9.13
CA VAL A 190 11.68 -14.73 -8.47
C VAL A 190 11.44 -14.82 -6.96
N TYR A 191 12.50 -15.08 -6.22
CA TYR A 191 12.48 -15.21 -4.77
C TYR A 191 12.78 -13.86 -4.12
N ILE A 192 11.88 -13.39 -3.25
CA ILE A 192 11.98 -12.09 -2.59
C ILE A 192 12.22 -12.30 -1.09
N ASP A 193 13.33 -11.75 -0.59
CA ASP A 193 13.76 -11.71 0.82
C ASP A 193 13.71 -13.05 1.57
N ASP A 194 13.84 -14.15 0.82
CA ASP A 194 13.71 -15.51 1.32
C ASP A 194 12.35 -15.87 1.96
N ILE A 195 11.32 -15.09 1.65
CA ILE A 195 9.98 -15.25 2.21
C ILE A 195 8.99 -15.71 1.14
N VAL A 196 8.96 -15.02 -0.01
CA VAL A 196 7.93 -15.23 -1.03
C VAL A 196 8.55 -15.56 -2.39
N ASN A 197 7.98 -16.56 -3.07
CA ASN A 197 8.29 -16.88 -4.46
C ASN A 197 7.20 -16.30 -5.38
N VAL A 198 7.58 -15.38 -6.27
CA VAL A 198 6.68 -14.72 -7.21
C VAL A 198 6.87 -15.29 -8.60
N VAL A 199 5.77 -15.75 -9.20
CA VAL A 199 5.77 -16.28 -10.57
C VAL A 199 5.49 -15.14 -11.54
N VAL A 200 6.45 -14.86 -12.42
CA VAL A 200 6.38 -13.80 -13.42
C VAL A 200 6.17 -14.39 -14.81
N PRO A 201 5.08 -14.03 -15.52
CA PRO A 201 4.91 -14.42 -16.91
C PRO A 201 5.93 -13.67 -17.78
N CYS A 202 6.65 -14.41 -18.61
CA CYS A 202 7.72 -13.91 -19.45
C CYS A 202 7.44 -14.27 -20.92
N SER A 203 7.88 -13.41 -21.82
CA SER A 203 7.84 -13.66 -23.26
C SER A 203 9.09 -13.10 -23.92
N ILE A 204 9.51 -13.72 -25.01
CA ILE A 204 10.73 -13.33 -25.71
C ILE A 204 10.36 -12.26 -26.72
N PHE A 205 11.13 -11.18 -26.70
CA PHE A 205 11.01 -10.09 -27.66
C PHE A 205 12.23 -10.12 -28.57
N LEU A 206 12.03 -10.53 -29.83
CA LEU A 206 13.10 -10.54 -30.82
C LEU A 206 13.27 -9.15 -31.43
N TYR A 207 14.48 -8.60 -31.35
CA TYR A 207 14.78 -7.33 -31.99
C TYR A 207 14.78 -7.49 -33.51
N GLN A 208 13.98 -6.68 -34.19
CA GLN A 208 14.11 -6.47 -35.62
C GLN A 208 14.91 -5.18 -35.84
N LYS A 209 16.03 -5.28 -36.57
CA LYS A 209 16.71 -4.09 -37.10
C LYS A 209 15.84 -3.59 -38.26
N LEU A 210 15.06 -2.56 -38.00
CA LEU A 210 14.22 -1.95 -39.04
C LEU A 210 15.00 -0.88 -39.82
N ASP A 211 16.05 -0.28 -39.25
CA ASP A 211 17.10 0.53 -39.95
C ASP A 211 18.28 0.92 -39.03
N LYS A 212 19.36 1.51 -39.59
CA LYS A 212 20.65 1.85 -38.91
C LYS A 212 20.55 2.65 -37.59
N GLY A 213 19.40 3.25 -37.27
CA GLY A 213 19.18 4.01 -36.04
C GLY A 213 17.92 3.63 -35.24
N MET A 214 17.08 2.71 -35.72
CA MET A 214 15.82 2.36 -35.08
C MET A 214 15.78 0.87 -34.72
N CYS A 215 15.95 0.57 -33.44
CA CYS A 215 15.65 -0.73 -32.86
C CYS A 215 14.25 -0.72 -32.27
N THR A 216 13.46 -1.76 -32.54
CA THR A 216 12.18 -1.96 -31.86
C THR A 216 12.42 -2.03 -30.35
N GLN A 217 11.77 -1.18 -29.56
CA GLN A 217 11.85 -1.30 -28.11
C GLN A 217 10.75 -2.24 -27.62
N PRO A 218 11.03 -3.15 -26.66
CA PRO A 218 9.97 -3.90 -26.03
C PRO A 218 8.99 -2.92 -25.38
N PRO A 219 7.69 -3.25 -25.35
CA PRO A 219 6.70 -2.38 -24.75
C PRO A 219 7.08 -2.15 -23.28
N THR A 220 7.47 -0.91 -22.97
CA THR A 220 7.98 -0.51 -21.66
C THR A 220 6.83 -0.02 -20.75
N ASN A 221 5.68 0.29 -21.36
CA ASN A 221 4.50 0.83 -20.70
C ASN A 221 3.39 -0.24 -20.51
N VAL A 222 3.76 -1.41 -19.98
CA VAL A 222 2.80 -2.51 -19.71
C VAL A 222 2.53 -2.68 -18.21
N PHE A 223 3.05 -1.76 -17.37
CA PHE A 223 2.65 -1.75 -15.98
C PHE A 223 1.17 -1.37 -15.91
N ARG A 224 0.31 -2.37 -15.71
CA ARG A 224 -1.03 -2.12 -15.19
C ARG A 224 -0.86 -1.24 -13.96
N LYS A 225 -1.69 -0.21 -13.80
CA LYS A 225 -1.66 0.65 -12.62
C LYS A 225 -1.72 -0.23 -11.37
N ILE A 226 -0.59 -0.37 -10.69
CA ILE A 226 -0.50 -1.22 -9.49
C ILE A 226 -1.34 -0.52 -8.43
N LYS A 227 -2.39 -1.20 -7.96
CA LYS A 227 -3.04 -0.80 -6.72
C LYS A 227 -2.06 -1.17 -5.61
N ILE A 228 -1.17 -0.24 -5.28
CA ILE A 228 -0.19 -0.35 -4.17
C ILE A 228 -0.92 -0.51 -2.82
N GLU A 229 -2.25 -0.40 -2.82
CA GLU A 229 -3.14 -0.49 -1.68
C GLU A 229 -3.97 -1.79 -1.64
N ASP A 230 -3.44 -2.96 -1.94
CA ASP A 230 -4.21 -4.20 -1.69
C ASP A 230 -4.06 -4.63 -0.22
N TRP A 231 -4.73 -3.85 0.65
CA TRP A 231 -5.00 -4.20 2.05
C TRP A 231 -6.10 -5.25 2.21
N THR A 232 -6.77 -5.54 1.10
CA THR A 232 -7.62 -6.68 0.73
C THR A 232 -7.87 -6.50 -0.77
N ALA A 233 -7.26 -7.27 -1.65
CA ALA A 233 -7.85 -7.43 -2.99
C ALA A 233 -9.22 -8.16 -2.90
N ASP A 234 -9.48 -8.81 -1.78
CA ASP A 234 -10.68 -9.61 -1.52
C ASP A 234 -11.72 -8.80 -0.77
N PHE A 235 -12.75 -8.32 -1.47
CA PHE A 235 -14.12 -8.54 -1.01
C PHE A 235 -15.01 -8.56 -2.24
N SER A 236 -15.55 -9.73 -2.55
CA SER A 236 -16.67 -9.88 -3.47
C SER A 236 -17.83 -9.02 -2.99
N GLU A 237 -18.69 -8.60 -3.92
CA GLU A 237 -19.92 -7.84 -3.64
C GLU A 237 -20.83 -8.52 -2.59
N THR A 238 -20.58 -9.79 -2.27
CA THR A 238 -21.29 -10.59 -1.26
C THR A 238 -21.00 -10.18 0.18
N ASP A 239 -19.81 -9.66 0.50
CA ASP A 239 -19.40 -9.42 1.90
C ASP A 239 -19.92 -8.09 2.47
N ILE A 240 -20.62 -7.30 1.65
CA ILE A 240 -21.25 -6.03 2.05
C ILE A 240 -22.76 -6.21 2.34
N LEU A 241 -23.33 -7.38 2.07
CA LEU A 241 -24.74 -7.67 2.34
C LEU A 241 -24.90 -8.72 3.44
N VAL A 242 -24.63 -8.32 4.68
CA VAL A 242 -25.53 -8.69 5.76
C VAL A 242 -26.23 -7.41 6.19
N SER A 243 -27.25 -7.07 5.42
CA SER A 243 -28.30 -6.16 5.86
C SER A 243 -28.90 -6.76 7.13
N ILE A 244 -28.70 -6.07 8.24
CA ILE A 244 -29.57 -6.19 9.43
C ILE A 244 -30.92 -5.58 9.07
#